data_AF-A0A0F9E1B1-F1
#
_entry.id   AF-A0A0F9E1B1-F1
#
_cell.length_a   1.000
_cell.length_b   1.000
_cell.length_c   1.000
_cell.angle_alpha   90.00
_cell.angle_beta   90.00
_cell.angle_gamma   90.00
#
_symmetry.space_group_name_H-M   'P 1'
#
loop_
_entity.id
_entity.type
_entity.pdbx_description
1 polymer ?
#
loop_
_entity_poly.entity_id
_entity_poly.type
_entity_poly.pdbx_seq_one_letter_code
_entity_poly.pdbx_strand_id
1 'polypeptide(L)'
;MPLELSLPREDRSYWRTQYRIERDSIVITPYDFPVETWWYGYHEALGTLKSFRQGIVRNYTERRLLWFVDWAARKWPVDRNRVLVTAVRRSSGGAGGSWSTRGCSTGGALHLGLRHRKVFSSIQIGYNARPDYAAEVADSMIKVWGKPEWEIKTDTGKTVWEELNLVKLVAELPASEDLPLVTMTGRGTTDLQRAFYNALLAKGQPIMANFGYWGGPKLLPASASGTWPAPMMRLDVRRNLPLPAFRVVALERVKGTSASIPPEVEKARGKINTQLRWSGDDAVDKPDRVELTVWVQGRRGAKVTTDIILRRLASFRPAAGSACRWEYGPKDGQKQSGELKVAPGGLLVVPAVRIAASPGRLVVTAK
;
A
#
# COMPACT_ATOMS: atom_id res chain seq x y z
N MET A 1 10.43 3.68 18.28
CA MET A 1 9.84 4.79 17.48
C MET A 1 9.65 4.36 16.03
N PRO A 2 8.68 4.92 15.28
CA PRO A 2 8.51 4.63 13.86
C PRO A 2 9.67 5.16 13.00
N LEU A 3 9.83 4.60 11.81
CA LEU A 3 10.77 5.08 10.80
C LEU A 3 10.04 5.30 9.47
N GLU A 4 10.20 6.49 8.92
CA GLU A 4 9.60 6.89 7.63
C GLU A 4 10.69 7.05 6.58
N LEU A 5 10.62 6.26 5.51
CA LEU A 5 11.39 6.50 4.30
C LEU A 5 10.55 7.36 3.34
N SER A 6 10.84 8.66 3.29
CA SER A 6 10.09 9.62 2.47
C SER A 6 10.82 9.88 1.16
N LEU A 7 10.29 9.38 0.06
CA LEU A 7 10.89 9.61 -1.27
C LEU A 7 10.42 10.99 -1.79
N PRO A 8 11.31 12.00 -1.85
CA PRO A 8 10.96 13.34 -2.28
C PRO A 8 10.66 13.36 -3.78
N ARG A 9 10.06 14.45 -4.25
CA ARG A 9 9.79 14.65 -5.68
C ARG A 9 11.05 15.00 -6.45
N GLU A 10 11.01 14.68 -7.74
CA GLU A 10 12.05 14.96 -8.75
C GLU A 10 12.43 16.45 -8.84
N ASP A 11 11.48 17.36 -8.56
CA ASP A 11 11.65 18.81 -8.69
C ASP A 11 12.08 19.51 -7.39
N ARG A 12 12.32 18.77 -6.30
CA ARG A 12 12.67 19.36 -5.01
C ARG A 12 13.90 18.72 -4.39
N SER A 13 14.73 19.59 -3.81
CA SER A 13 15.90 19.17 -3.05
C SER A 13 15.51 18.52 -1.71
N TYR A 14 16.42 17.68 -1.23
CA TYR A 14 16.36 16.87 0.01
C TYR A 14 16.29 17.68 1.33
N TRP A 15 16.26 19.01 1.27
CA TRP A 15 16.37 19.86 2.46
C TRP A 15 15.14 19.88 3.35
N ARG A 16 13.96 19.46 2.86
CA ARG A 16 12.73 19.48 3.67
C ARG A 16 11.86 18.27 3.39
N THR A 17 11.69 17.45 4.43
CA THR A 17 10.59 16.51 4.55
C THR A 17 9.27 17.26 4.31
N GLN A 18 8.53 16.86 3.27
CA GLN A 18 7.33 17.60 2.84
C GLN A 18 6.19 17.50 3.87
N TYR A 19 6.17 16.43 4.64
CA TYR A 19 5.21 16.10 5.68
C TYR A 19 5.83 15.00 6.54
N ARG A 20 5.48 14.98 7.81
CA ARG A 20 5.78 13.89 8.72
C ARG A 20 4.49 13.16 9.00
N ILE A 21 4.47 11.84 8.86
CA ILE A 21 3.28 11.03 9.12
C ILE A 21 3.10 10.92 10.65
N GLU A 22 4.11 10.40 11.34
CA GLU A 22 4.10 10.10 12.78
C GLU A 22 4.85 11.15 13.60
N ARG A 23 4.32 11.57 14.76
CA ARG A 23 4.92 12.66 15.58
C ARG A 23 6.33 12.37 16.04
N ASP A 24 6.55 11.14 16.43
CA ASP A 24 7.75 10.61 17.06
C ASP A 24 8.64 9.83 16.08
N SER A 25 8.42 9.93 14.77
CA SER A 25 9.23 9.19 13.80
C SER A 25 10.59 9.83 13.52
N ILE A 26 11.52 8.95 13.17
CA ILE A 26 12.70 9.32 12.37
C ILE A 26 12.26 9.35 10.92
N VAL A 27 12.64 10.40 10.18
CA VAL A 27 12.36 10.51 8.74
C VAL A 27 13.68 10.52 7.98
N ILE A 28 13.82 9.59 7.04
CA ILE A 28 14.91 9.55 6.07
C ILE A 28 14.36 10.03 4.73
N THR A 29 14.97 11.08 4.19
CA THR A 29 14.60 11.66 2.88
C THR A 29 15.80 11.52 1.94
N PRO A 30 15.95 10.38 1.25
CA PRO A 30 17.07 10.11 0.36
C PRO A 30 16.94 10.92 -0.93
N TYR A 31 17.98 10.88 -1.76
CA TYR A 31 18.00 11.62 -3.03
C TYR A 31 18.35 10.71 -4.22
N ASP A 32 17.61 10.86 -5.32
CA ASP A 32 17.72 10.06 -6.55
C ASP A 32 18.24 10.93 -7.71
N PHE A 33 19.49 11.36 -7.58
CA PHE A 33 20.19 12.29 -8.47
C PHE A 33 21.69 11.95 -8.46
N PRO A 34 22.47 12.25 -9.53
CA PRO A 34 22.09 12.93 -10.79
C PRO A 34 21.31 12.08 -11.78
N VAL A 35 21.33 10.76 -11.60
CA VAL A 35 20.56 9.84 -12.43
C VAL A 35 19.22 9.61 -11.76
N GLU A 36 18.14 9.84 -12.50
CA GLU A 36 16.79 9.50 -12.08
C GLU A 36 16.60 7.98 -12.22
N THR A 37 16.91 7.23 -11.16
CA THR A 37 16.90 5.76 -11.18
C THR A 37 15.51 5.16 -10.88
N TRP A 38 14.52 6.02 -10.71
CA TRP A 38 13.15 5.69 -10.29
C TRP A 38 13.15 4.90 -8.98
N TRP A 39 14.11 5.23 -8.12
CA TRP A 39 14.34 4.60 -6.82
C TRP A 39 14.67 3.09 -6.88
N TYR A 40 14.92 2.54 -8.06
CA TYR A 40 15.36 1.16 -8.23
C TYR A 40 16.87 1.08 -8.43
N GLY A 41 17.36 1.64 -9.54
CA GLY A 41 18.76 1.54 -9.94
C GLY A 41 18.97 1.82 -11.43
N TYR A 42 20.11 1.41 -11.97
CA TYR A 42 20.50 1.76 -13.34
C TYR A 42 21.34 0.68 -14.01
N HIS A 43 21.43 0.75 -15.33
CA HIS A 43 22.26 -0.13 -16.14
C HIS A 43 23.74 0.08 -15.82
N GLU A 44 24.53 -0.99 -15.66
CA GLU A 44 25.96 -0.86 -15.30
C GLU A 44 26.83 -0.20 -16.39
N ALA A 45 26.33 -0.18 -17.63
CA ALA A 45 26.95 0.55 -18.74
C ALA A 45 26.56 2.04 -18.82
N LEU A 46 25.62 2.52 -18.00
CA LEU A 46 25.17 3.92 -18.04
C LEU A 46 26.33 4.88 -17.71
N GLY A 47 26.57 5.86 -18.58
CA GLY A 47 27.68 6.80 -18.42
C GLY A 47 29.05 6.22 -18.77
N THR A 48 29.09 5.05 -19.42
CA THR A 48 30.32 4.40 -19.92
C THR A 48 30.29 4.29 -21.44
N LEU A 49 31.37 3.80 -22.05
CA LEU A 49 31.43 3.49 -23.49
C LEU A 49 30.93 2.07 -23.84
N LYS A 50 30.45 1.30 -22.85
CA LYS A 50 29.94 -0.06 -23.07
C LYS A 50 28.53 -0.03 -23.65
N SER A 51 28.20 -1.04 -24.45
CA SER A 51 26.83 -1.25 -24.91
C SER A 51 25.95 -1.72 -23.75
N PHE A 52 24.68 -1.30 -23.72
CA PHE A 52 23.70 -1.84 -22.78
C PHE A 52 23.47 -3.34 -22.97
N ARG A 53 23.77 -3.89 -24.16
CA ARG A 53 23.70 -5.34 -24.40
C ARG A 53 24.79 -6.14 -23.67
N GLN A 54 25.81 -5.47 -23.14
CA GLN A 54 26.95 -6.10 -22.48
C GLN A 54 26.84 -6.10 -20.95
N GLY A 55 25.67 -5.78 -20.39
CA GLY A 55 25.51 -5.71 -18.95
C GLY A 55 24.08 -5.94 -18.47
N ILE A 56 23.89 -5.66 -17.18
CA ILE A 56 22.64 -5.80 -16.47
C ILE A 56 22.21 -4.50 -15.79
N VAL A 57 20.92 -4.39 -15.47
CA VAL A 57 20.42 -3.37 -14.55
C VAL A 57 20.60 -3.84 -13.12
N ARG A 58 21.23 -3.01 -12.29
CA ARG A 58 21.44 -3.31 -10.87
C ARG A 58 20.61 -2.38 -10.01
N ASN A 59 20.03 -2.92 -8.93
CA ASN A 59 19.20 -2.19 -7.98
C ASN A 59 20.02 -1.35 -6.98
N TYR A 60 21.02 -0.60 -7.48
CA TYR A 60 21.94 0.19 -6.66
C TYR A 60 21.23 1.15 -5.72
N THR A 61 20.22 1.86 -6.22
CA THR A 61 19.45 2.82 -5.42
C THR A 61 18.64 2.12 -4.36
N GLU A 62 17.92 1.05 -4.73
CA GLU A 62 17.13 0.23 -3.82
C GLU A 62 17.98 -0.31 -2.65
N ARG A 63 19.13 -0.91 -2.95
CA ARG A 63 20.08 -1.42 -1.93
C ARG A 63 20.53 -0.31 -0.98
N ARG A 64 20.84 0.88 -1.51
CA ARG A 64 21.22 2.05 -0.70
C ARG A 64 20.08 2.50 0.22
N LEU A 65 18.84 2.52 -0.27
CA LEU A 65 17.66 2.88 0.54
C LEU A 65 17.47 1.91 1.70
N LEU A 66 17.57 0.60 1.43
CA LEU A 66 17.46 -0.43 2.45
C LEU A 66 18.61 -0.37 3.46
N TRP A 67 19.82 -0.05 2.99
CA TRP A 67 20.96 0.18 3.87
C TRP A 67 20.72 1.36 4.82
N PHE A 68 20.16 2.48 4.34
CA PHE A 68 19.80 3.60 5.22
C PHE A 68 18.75 3.23 6.25
N VAL A 69 17.74 2.45 5.87
CA VAL A 69 16.72 1.93 6.81
C VAL A 69 17.36 1.07 7.90
N ASP A 70 18.22 0.13 7.52
CA ASP A 70 18.93 -0.72 8.47
C ASP A 70 19.89 0.06 9.36
N TRP A 71 20.68 0.97 8.79
CA TRP A 71 21.59 1.85 9.51
C TRP A 71 20.85 2.66 10.58
N ALA A 72 19.73 3.29 10.22
CA ALA A 72 18.93 4.06 11.17
C ALA A 72 18.37 3.17 12.28
N ALA A 73 17.91 1.96 11.94
CA ALA A 73 17.41 1.01 12.91
C ALA A 73 18.50 0.45 13.85
N ARG A 74 19.78 0.49 13.45
CA ARG A 74 20.91 0.18 14.34
C ARG A 74 21.33 1.38 15.19
N LYS A 75 21.20 2.60 14.66
CA LYS A 75 21.66 3.83 15.31
C LYS A 75 20.68 4.36 16.37
N TRP A 76 19.38 4.16 16.16
CA TRP A 76 18.30 4.67 17.01
C TRP A 76 17.32 3.55 17.39
N PRO A 77 16.50 3.72 18.44
CA PRO A 77 15.54 2.70 18.89
C PRO A 77 14.30 2.63 17.98
N VAL A 78 14.52 2.38 16.68
CA VAL A 78 13.49 2.18 15.67
C VAL A 78 12.77 0.87 15.95
N ASP A 79 11.45 0.91 15.96
CA ASP A 79 10.61 -0.28 15.90
C ASP A 79 10.59 -0.78 14.46
N ARG A 80 11.30 -1.89 14.19
CA ARG A 80 11.39 -2.50 12.85
C ARG A 80 10.03 -2.99 12.32
N ASN A 81 9.01 -3.11 13.17
CA ASN A 81 7.64 -3.41 12.75
C ASN A 81 6.86 -2.17 12.33
N ARG A 82 7.40 -0.96 12.53
CA ARG A 82 6.80 0.34 12.18
C ARG A 82 7.70 1.14 11.23
N VAL A 83 8.26 0.46 10.23
CA VAL A 83 8.96 1.10 9.11
C VAL A 83 7.96 1.30 7.98
N LEU A 84 7.79 2.54 7.49
CA LEU A 84 6.92 2.85 6.36
C LEU A 84 7.71 3.50 5.24
N VAL A 85 7.22 3.34 4.01
CA VAL A 85 7.70 4.09 2.86
C VAL A 85 6.59 4.98 2.35
N THR A 86 6.93 6.21 1.99
CA THR A 86 5.95 7.21 1.57
C THR A 86 6.47 8.08 0.45
N ALA A 87 5.56 8.48 -0.43
CA ALA A 87 5.83 9.45 -1.48
C ALA A 87 4.53 10.18 -1.79
N VAL A 88 4.56 11.51 -1.76
CA VAL A 88 3.36 12.32 -2.00
C VAL A 88 3.70 13.48 -2.93
N ARG A 89 2.88 13.64 -3.96
CA ARG A 89 2.88 14.86 -4.79
C ARG A 89 2.03 15.95 -4.15
N ARG A 90 2.41 17.23 -4.29
CA ARG A 90 1.53 18.37 -3.99
C ARG A 90 0.73 18.45 -5.26
N SER A 91 -0.57 18.24 -5.13
CA SER A 91 -1.54 18.75 -6.09
C SER A 91 -1.27 20.27 -6.16
N SER A 92 -0.46 20.74 -7.11
CA SER A 92 -0.41 22.15 -7.44
C SER A 92 -1.81 22.49 -7.94
N GLY A 93 -2.47 23.42 -7.25
CA GLY A 93 -3.90 23.73 -7.39
C GLY A 93 -4.31 24.39 -8.70
N GLY A 94 -3.62 24.09 -9.81
CA GLY A 94 -4.03 24.50 -11.14
C GLY A 94 -4.78 23.36 -11.83
N ALA A 95 -6.00 23.64 -12.30
CA ALA A 95 -6.76 22.76 -13.18
C ALA A 95 -6.03 22.48 -14.52
N GLY A 96 -4.99 23.26 -14.85
CA GLY A 96 -4.09 23.05 -15.99
C GLY A 96 -2.69 22.54 -15.63
N GLY A 97 -2.47 22.09 -14.40
CA GLY A 97 -1.19 21.49 -13.97
C GLY A 97 -1.00 20.14 -14.63
N SER A 98 -0.38 20.18 -15.82
CA SER A 98 -0.05 19.10 -16.72
C SER A 98 0.12 17.74 -16.04
N TRP A 99 -0.41 16.72 -16.72
CA TRP A 99 -0.10 15.30 -16.56
C TRP A 99 1.42 14.99 -16.68
N SER A 100 2.26 16.03 -16.82
CA SER A 100 3.71 16.01 -16.75
C SER A 100 4.28 15.46 -15.43
N THR A 101 5.22 14.52 -15.44
CA THR A 101 5.51 13.55 -16.52
C THR A 101 6.23 12.32 -16.01
N ARG A 102 6.33 12.06 -14.70
CA ARG A 102 7.21 10.98 -14.25
C ARG A 102 6.64 10.23 -13.05
N GLY A 103 6.41 10.86 -11.90
CA GLY A 103 5.84 10.08 -10.78
C GLY A 103 6.83 9.01 -10.31
N CYS A 104 8.13 9.31 -10.44
CA CYS A 104 9.23 8.46 -10.04
C CYS A 104 9.10 8.08 -8.58
N SER A 105 8.82 9.05 -7.71
CA SER A 105 8.79 8.84 -6.26
C SER A 105 7.59 8.02 -5.81
N THR A 106 6.42 8.27 -6.39
CA THR A 106 5.17 7.55 -6.05
C THR A 106 5.18 6.13 -6.59
N GLY A 107 5.70 5.92 -7.80
CA GLY A 107 6.07 4.59 -8.27
C GLY A 107 7.12 3.95 -7.37
N GLY A 108 8.25 4.62 -7.15
CA GLY A 108 9.42 4.08 -6.45
C GLY A 108 9.10 3.62 -5.04
N ALA A 109 8.28 4.38 -4.29
CA ALA A 109 7.81 3.98 -2.97
C ALA A 109 6.90 2.74 -3.02
N LEU A 110 6.03 2.65 -4.03
CA LEU A 110 5.16 1.49 -4.23
C LEU A 110 5.99 0.24 -4.57
N HIS A 111 6.93 0.36 -5.52
CA HIS A 111 7.82 -0.73 -5.94
C HIS A 111 8.72 -1.21 -4.81
N LEU A 112 9.44 -0.29 -4.17
CA LEU A 112 10.31 -0.60 -3.03
C LEU A 112 9.53 -1.29 -1.91
N GLY A 113 8.38 -0.73 -1.55
CA GLY A 113 7.55 -1.23 -0.47
C GLY A 113 7.07 -2.67 -0.68
N LEU A 114 6.54 -2.97 -1.88
CA LEU A 114 5.97 -4.28 -2.19
C LEU A 114 7.03 -5.36 -2.36
N ARG A 115 8.14 -5.03 -3.03
CA ARG A 115 9.25 -5.96 -3.24
C ARG A 115 9.97 -6.29 -1.93
N HIS A 116 10.05 -5.33 -1.02
CA HIS A 116 10.65 -5.48 0.30
C HIS A 116 9.60 -5.53 1.41
N ARG A 117 8.53 -6.32 1.21
CA ARG A 117 7.42 -6.52 2.16
C ARG A 117 7.83 -6.93 3.57
N LYS A 118 9.01 -7.56 3.72
CA LYS A 118 9.62 -7.91 5.02
C LYS A 118 10.34 -6.75 5.70
N VAL A 119 10.30 -5.55 5.15
CA VAL A 119 10.86 -4.33 5.75
C VAL A 119 9.72 -3.39 6.13
N PHE A 120 8.79 -3.15 5.21
CA PHE A 120 7.77 -2.11 5.36
C PHE A 120 6.45 -2.63 5.93
N SER A 121 5.90 -1.93 6.93
CA SER A 121 4.56 -2.20 7.48
C SER A 121 3.46 -1.58 6.63
N SER A 122 3.76 -0.45 5.99
CA SER A 122 2.83 0.29 5.13
C SER A 122 3.55 1.07 4.02
N ILE A 123 2.80 1.32 2.96
CA ILE A 123 3.18 2.11 1.79
C ILE A 123 2.14 3.21 1.65
N GLN A 124 2.58 4.47 1.73
CA GLN A 124 1.68 5.62 1.68
C GLN A 124 1.96 6.44 0.41
N ILE A 125 1.05 6.35 -0.57
CA ILE A 125 1.25 7.01 -1.85
C ILE A 125 0.21 8.11 -2.06
N GLY A 126 0.70 9.32 -2.29
CA GLY A 126 -0.10 10.47 -2.68
C GLY A 126 0.09 10.81 -4.15
N TYR A 127 -0.98 10.62 -4.93
CA TYR A 127 -1.11 10.95 -6.36
C TYR A 127 -0.28 10.09 -7.33
N ASN A 128 -0.97 9.35 -8.20
CA ASN A 128 -0.42 8.72 -9.42
C ASN A 128 0.76 7.77 -9.16
N ALA A 129 0.50 6.62 -8.52
CA ALA A 129 1.47 5.53 -8.51
C ALA A 129 1.48 4.81 -9.86
N ARG A 130 2.60 4.16 -10.20
CA ARG A 130 2.81 3.45 -11.46
C ARG A 130 3.08 1.97 -11.19
N PRO A 131 2.04 1.10 -11.18
CA PRO A 131 2.24 -0.32 -10.93
C PRO A 131 3.09 -1.04 -11.98
N ASP A 132 3.15 -0.50 -13.21
CA ASP A 132 3.91 -1.10 -14.31
C ASP A 132 4.69 -0.01 -15.05
N TYR A 133 6.01 -0.02 -14.90
CA TYR A 133 6.84 0.99 -15.55
C TYR A 133 6.95 0.82 -17.06
N ALA A 134 6.91 -0.42 -17.56
CA ALA A 134 7.04 -0.68 -18.99
C ALA A 134 5.85 -0.09 -19.76
N ALA A 135 4.65 -0.25 -19.21
CA ALA A 135 3.43 0.21 -19.88
C ALA A 135 3.16 1.72 -19.69
N GLU A 136 3.70 2.35 -18.64
CA GLU A 136 3.30 3.72 -18.29
C GLU A 136 4.36 4.79 -18.54
N VAL A 137 5.65 4.44 -18.44
CA VAL A 137 6.75 5.41 -18.35
C VAL A 137 8.04 4.95 -19.04
N ALA A 138 7.96 3.93 -19.89
CA ALA A 138 9.13 3.33 -20.55
C ALA A 138 10.03 4.36 -21.23
N ASP A 139 9.46 5.34 -21.94
CA ASP A 139 10.22 6.37 -22.65
C ASP A 139 11.21 7.15 -21.77
N SER A 140 10.83 7.41 -20.51
CA SER A 140 11.70 8.07 -19.55
C SER A 140 12.82 7.15 -19.05
N MET A 141 12.57 5.83 -19.07
CA MET A 141 13.40 4.78 -18.49
C MET A 141 14.31 4.05 -19.46
N ILE A 142 14.05 4.13 -20.76
CA ILE A 142 14.92 3.56 -21.80
C ILE A 142 16.36 4.09 -21.67
N LYS A 143 16.56 5.35 -21.29
CA LYS A 143 17.90 5.93 -21.12
C LYS A 143 18.68 5.38 -19.93
N VAL A 144 17.98 4.80 -18.94
CA VAL A 144 18.57 4.33 -17.67
C VAL A 144 18.67 2.81 -17.63
N TRP A 145 17.70 2.11 -18.23
CA TRP A 145 17.55 0.65 -18.17
C TRP A 145 17.71 -0.04 -19.53
N GLY A 146 17.61 0.71 -20.63
CA GLY A 146 17.51 0.16 -21.99
C GLY A 146 16.08 -0.17 -22.37
N LYS A 147 15.86 -0.55 -23.63
CA LYS A 147 14.51 -0.80 -24.15
C LYS A 147 13.93 -2.13 -23.65
N PRO A 148 12.58 -2.26 -23.49
CA PRO A 148 11.95 -3.52 -23.14
C PRO A 148 12.35 -4.70 -24.03
N GLU A 149 12.41 -4.49 -25.34
CA GLU A 149 12.78 -5.52 -26.32
C GLU A 149 14.26 -5.93 -26.29
N TRP A 150 15.09 -5.25 -25.48
CA TRP A 150 16.48 -5.68 -25.27
C TRP A 150 16.61 -6.77 -24.22
N GLU A 151 15.53 -7.05 -23.48
CA GLU A 151 15.45 -8.10 -22.47
C GLU A 151 16.60 -8.07 -21.44
N ILE A 152 17.07 -6.86 -21.12
CA ILE A 152 18.19 -6.67 -20.20
C ILE A 152 17.80 -7.20 -18.82
N LYS A 153 18.64 -8.09 -18.32
CA LYS A 153 18.43 -8.78 -17.05
C LYS A 153 18.80 -7.91 -15.86
N THR A 154 18.30 -8.31 -14.70
CA THR A 154 18.68 -7.82 -13.38
C THR A 154 19.59 -8.84 -12.69
N ASP A 155 19.97 -8.55 -11.45
CA ASP A 155 20.64 -9.48 -10.55
C ASP A 155 19.78 -10.69 -10.14
N THR A 156 18.46 -10.63 -10.35
CA THR A 156 17.53 -11.75 -10.10
C THR A 156 17.35 -12.66 -11.32
N GLY A 157 17.97 -12.33 -12.45
CA GLY A 157 17.83 -13.06 -13.72
C GLY A 157 16.54 -12.74 -14.50
N LYS A 158 15.62 -11.96 -13.93
CA LYS A 158 14.45 -11.43 -14.65
C LYS A 158 14.84 -10.21 -15.47
N THR A 159 14.03 -9.82 -16.46
CA THR A 159 14.20 -8.49 -17.04
C THR A 159 13.80 -7.41 -16.03
N VAL A 160 14.40 -6.21 -16.12
CA VAL A 160 14.03 -5.09 -15.23
C VAL A 160 12.54 -4.73 -15.32
N TRP A 161 11.96 -4.85 -16.50
CA TRP A 161 10.55 -4.55 -16.77
C TRP A 161 9.60 -5.57 -16.15
N GLU A 162 9.96 -6.86 -16.18
CA GLU A 162 9.20 -7.91 -15.48
C GLU A 162 9.36 -7.82 -13.96
N GLU A 163 10.58 -7.55 -13.48
CA GLU A 163 10.89 -7.38 -12.06
C GLU A 163 10.10 -6.20 -11.45
N LEU A 164 9.82 -5.17 -12.26
CA LEU A 164 9.06 -3.97 -11.89
C LEU A 164 7.63 -3.98 -12.47
N ASN A 165 7.02 -5.16 -12.65
CA ASN A 165 5.59 -5.28 -12.94
C ASN A 165 4.84 -5.70 -11.68
N LEU A 166 4.27 -4.74 -10.95
CA LEU A 166 3.59 -5.01 -9.67
C LEU A 166 2.24 -5.70 -9.83
N VAL A 167 1.59 -5.55 -10.97
CA VAL A 167 0.34 -6.28 -11.27
C VAL A 167 0.64 -7.77 -11.32
N LYS A 168 1.67 -8.16 -12.09
CA LYS A 168 2.15 -9.55 -12.19
C LYS A 168 2.67 -10.06 -10.86
N LEU A 169 3.50 -9.28 -10.16
CA LEU A 169 4.05 -9.64 -8.85
C LEU A 169 2.95 -9.98 -7.83
N VAL A 170 1.88 -9.17 -7.75
CA VAL A 170 0.77 -9.44 -6.83
C VAL A 170 -0.07 -10.64 -7.30
N ALA A 171 -0.33 -10.76 -8.60
CA ALA A 171 -1.09 -11.89 -9.15
C ALA A 171 -0.40 -13.25 -8.89
N GLU A 172 0.93 -13.30 -8.96
CA GLU A 172 1.74 -14.50 -8.73
C GLU A 172 2.04 -14.76 -7.25
N LEU A 173 1.72 -13.80 -6.36
CA LEU A 173 2.02 -13.92 -4.95
C LEU A 173 1.29 -15.12 -4.32
N PRO A 174 1.99 -16.01 -3.57
CA PRO A 174 1.34 -17.06 -2.79
C PRO A 174 0.30 -16.48 -1.82
N ALA A 175 -0.81 -17.19 -1.62
CA ALA A 175 -1.89 -16.71 -0.76
C ALA A 175 -1.47 -16.48 0.71
N SER A 176 -0.44 -17.23 1.16
CA SER A 176 0.15 -17.17 2.50
C SER A 176 1.06 -15.97 2.73
N GLU A 177 1.45 -15.23 1.68
CA GLU A 177 2.33 -14.09 1.82
C GLU A 177 1.53 -12.83 2.20
N ASP A 178 2.06 -12.05 3.14
CA ASP A 178 1.48 -10.79 3.57
C ASP A 178 2.18 -9.60 2.90
N LEU A 179 1.40 -8.67 2.39
CA LEU A 179 1.91 -7.39 1.88
C LEU A 179 1.81 -6.26 2.92
N PRO A 180 2.60 -5.19 2.75
CA PRO A 180 2.38 -3.91 3.43
C PRO A 180 0.94 -3.44 3.23
N LEU A 181 0.40 -2.66 4.17
CA LEU A 181 -0.82 -1.91 3.89
C LEU A 181 -0.50 -0.91 2.77
N VAL A 182 -1.21 -0.99 1.65
CA VAL A 182 -1.10 -0.03 0.57
C VAL A 182 -2.16 1.05 0.74
N THR A 183 -1.75 2.31 0.86
CA THR A 183 -2.67 3.44 0.69
C THR A 183 -2.28 4.22 -0.56
N MET A 184 -3.28 4.56 -1.36
CA MET A 184 -3.07 5.25 -2.63
C MET A 184 -4.10 6.34 -2.84
N THR A 185 -3.64 7.53 -3.23
CA THR A 185 -4.52 8.58 -3.73
C THR A 185 -4.15 8.98 -5.13
N GLY A 186 -5.10 9.52 -5.89
CA GLY A 186 -4.91 9.77 -7.32
C GLY A 186 -5.88 10.78 -7.89
N ARG A 187 -5.47 11.45 -8.97
CA ARG A 187 -6.41 12.14 -9.86
C ARG A 187 -6.88 11.14 -10.91
N GLY A 188 -8.01 10.49 -10.64
CA GLY A 188 -8.45 9.35 -11.46
C GLY A 188 -7.70 8.07 -11.20
N THR A 189 -8.04 7.06 -12.01
CA THR A 189 -7.43 5.72 -11.98
C THR A 189 -7.23 5.23 -13.40
N THR A 190 -6.00 4.79 -13.72
CA THR A 190 -5.68 4.13 -15.00
C THR A 190 -6.14 2.67 -15.02
N ASP A 191 -6.22 2.03 -16.19
CA ASP A 191 -6.54 0.59 -16.27
C ASP A 191 -5.54 -0.28 -15.52
N LEU A 192 -4.25 0.07 -15.57
CA LEU A 192 -3.21 -0.65 -14.83
C LEU A 192 -3.35 -0.49 -13.31
N GLN A 193 -3.70 0.70 -12.83
CA GLN A 193 -4.02 0.89 -11.41
C GLN A 193 -5.26 0.09 -11.00
N ARG A 194 -6.30 0.02 -11.84
CA ARG A 194 -7.46 -0.86 -11.59
C ARG A 194 -7.04 -2.33 -11.54
N ALA A 195 -6.23 -2.79 -12.49
CA ALA A 195 -5.71 -4.15 -12.51
C ALA A 195 -4.90 -4.47 -11.25
N PHE A 196 -4.06 -3.54 -10.81
CA PHE A 196 -3.31 -3.64 -9.57
C PHE A 196 -4.22 -3.72 -8.32
N TYR A 197 -5.22 -2.85 -8.22
CA TYR A 197 -6.20 -2.91 -7.12
C TYR A 197 -6.96 -4.24 -7.10
N ASN A 198 -7.40 -4.70 -8.27
CA ASN A 198 -8.09 -5.97 -8.41
C ASN A 198 -7.19 -7.15 -8.02
N ALA A 199 -5.91 -7.13 -8.39
CA ALA A 199 -4.94 -8.15 -7.99
C ALA A 199 -4.79 -8.20 -6.45
N LEU A 200 -4.68 -7.05 -5.78
CA LEU A 200 -4.62 -6.97 -4.33
C LEU A 200 -5.90 -7.49 -3.67
N LEU A 201 -7.08 -7.06 -4.15
CA LEU A 201 -8.37 -7.48 -3.61
C LEU A 201 -8.64 -8.97 -3.82
N ALA A 202 -8.30 -9.51 -4.99
CA ALA A 202 -8.42 -10.93 -5.31
C ALA A 202 -7.54 -11.78 -4.39
N LYS A 203 -6.34 -11.29 -4.07
CA LYS A 203 -5.44 -11.90 -3.08
C LYS A 203 -5.83 -11.57 -1.65
N GLY A 204 -6.89 -10.82 -1.37
CA GLY A 204 -7.26 -10.43 0.00
C GLY A 204 -6.16 -9.66 0.73
N GLN A 205 -5.42 -8.82 0.00
CA GLN A 205 -4.33 -7.98 0.53
C GLN A 205 -4.87 -6.62 0.99
N PRO A 206 -4.24 -6.00 2.00
CA PRO A 206 -4.73 -4.77 2.62
C PRO A 206 -4.47 -3.57 1.72
N ILE A 207 -5.56 -2.94 1.23
CA ILE A 207 -5.51 -1.72 0.43
C ILE A 207 -6.56 -0.70 0.88
N MET A 208 -6.18 0.58 0.83
CA MET A 208 -7.08 1.72 0.80
C MET A 208 -6.76 2.61 -0.40
N ALA A 209 -7.78 3.05 -1.13
CA ALA A 209 -7.57 3.95 -2.25
C ALA A 209 -8.61 5.06 -2.27
N ASN A 210 -8.20 6.27 -2.64
CA ASN A 210 -9.11 7.39 -2.89
C ASN A 210 -8.67 8.16 -4.12
N PHE A 211 -9.49 8.10 -5.15
CA PHE A 211 -9.22 8.77 -6.40
C PHE A 211 -10.45 9.53 -6.86
N GLY A 212 -10.20 10.70 -7.44
CA GLY A 212 -11.25 11.55 -7.97
C GLY A 212 -10.71 12.57 -8.93
N TYR A 213 -11.61 13.29 -9.60
CA TYR A 213 -11.23 14.34 -10.56
C TYR A 213 -10.30 15.40 -9.95
N TRP A 214 -10.66 15.91 -8.77
CA TRP A 214 -9.84 16.86 -8.00
C TRP A 214 -8.70 16.19 -7.23
N GLY A 215 -8.59 14.87 -7.35
CA GLY A 215 -7.70 14.04 -6.56
C GLY A 215 -8.33 13.52 -5.27
N GLY A 216 -7.67 12.54 -4.68
CA GLY A 216 -7.87 12.19 -3.26
C GLY A 216 -7.11 13.15 -2.33
N PRO A 217 -7.22 12.97 -1.01
CA PRO A 217 -6.36 13.66 -0.06
C PRO A 217 -4.89 13.33 -0.33
N LYS A 218 -3.96 14.09 0.23
CA LYS A 218 -2.51 13.80 0.08
C LYS A 218 -2.14 12.42 0.64
N LEU A 219 -2.79 12.02 1.72
CA LEU A 219 -2.57 10.80 2.47
C LEU A 219 -3.92 10.26 2.96
N LEU A 220 -4.00 8.96 3.20
CA LEU A 220 -5.19 8.33 3.76
C LEU A 220 -4.93 7.83 5.18
N PRO A 221 -5.73 8.26 6.17
CA PRO A 221 -5.69 7.66 7.49
C PRO A 221 -6.24 6.23 7.40
N ALA A 222 -5.52 5.27 7.98
CA ALA A 222 -5.89 3.85 7.89
C ALA A 222 -6.29 3.19 9.22
N SER A 223 -5.82 3.72 10.35
CA SER A 223 -6.00 3.09 11.68
C SER A 223 -6.84 3.93 12.64
N ALA A 224 -7.13 3.39 13.82
CA ALA A 224 -7.83 4.04 14.93
C ALA A 224 -7.41 5.48 15.19
N SER A 225 -6.09 5.68 15.27
CA SER A 225 -5.46 6.95 15.57
C SER A 225 -5.27 7.85 14.34
N GLY A 226 -5.66 7.37 13.16
CA GLY A 226 -5.54 8.12 11.91
C GLY A 226 -6.52 9.28 11.90
N THR A 227 -6.07 10.46 12.31
CA THR A 227 -6.87 11.68 12.30
C THR A 227 -6.49 12.60 11.13
N TRP A 228 -7.51 13.28 10.59
CA TRP A 228 -7.43 14.42 9.67
C TRP A 228 -8.31 15.49 10.32
N PRO A 229 -7.98 16.79 10.45
CA PRO A 229 -6.98 17.64 9.76
C PRO A 229 -5.66 17.92 10.50
N ALA A 230 -5.35 17.19 11.58
CA ALA A 230 -4.14 17.48 12.35
C ALA A 230 -2.89 17.42 11.42
N PRO A 231 -1.84 18.23 11.68
CA PRO A 231 -0.65 18.30 10.82
C PRO A 231 0.14 16.97 10.72
N MET A 232 -0.35 15.90 11.35
CA MET A 232 0.29 14.62 11.57
C MET A 232 -0.76 13.51 11.50
N MET A 233 -0.44 12.40 10.82
CA MET A 233 -1.31 11.25 10.64
C MET A 233 -0.74 10.05 11.39
N ARG A 234 -1.26 9.73 12.58
CA ARG A 234 -0.80 8.56 13.33
C ARG A 234 -1.31 7.27 12.71
N LEU A 235 -0.39 6.43 12.21
CA LEU A 235 -0.68 5.14 11.60
C LEU A 235 -0.23 4.02 12.54
N ASP A 236 -1.17 3.42 13.26
CA ASP A 236 -0.89 2.21 14.05
C ASP A 236 -0.91 0.95 13.16
N VAL A 237 0.00 0.92 12.19
CA VAL A 237 0.19 -0.23 11.28
C VAL A 237 1.54 -0.88 11.60
N ARG A 238 1.48 -2.11 12.12
CA ARG A 238 2.67 -2.87 12.51
C ARG A 238 2.76 -4.19 11.75
N ARG A 239 3.97 -4.70 11.54
CA ARG A 239 4.19 -6.01 10.89
C ARG A 239 3.94 -7.20 11.82
N ASN A 240 4.03 -7.00 13.13
CA ASN A 240 3.87 -8.03 14.15
C ASN A 240 2.48 -8.02 14.81
N LEU A 241 1.51 -7.31 14.23
CA LEU A 241 0.13 -7.29 14.70
C LEU A 241 -0.80 -7.75 13.58
N PRO A 242 -1.93 -8.41 13.90
CA PRO A 242 -2.97 -8.72 12.94
C PRO A 242 -3.39 -7.47 12.15
N LEU A 243 -3.55 -7.63 10.84
CA LEU A 243 -3.97 -6.58 9.93
C LEU A 243 -5.21 -7.05 9.16
N PRO A 244 -6.36 -6.37 9.28
CA PRO A 244 -7.52 -6.72 8.47
C PRO A 244 -7.34 -6.19 7.05
N ALA A 245 -7.63 -7.03 6.08
CA ALA A 245 -7.91 -6.65 4.70
C ALA A 245 -9.41 -6.80 4.45
N PHE A 246 -9.98 -5.93 3.63
CA PHE A 246 -11.42 -5.90 3.39
C PHE A 246 -11.71 -6.11 1.91
N ARG A 247 -12.60 -7.05 1.61
CA ARG A 247 -13.05 -7.34 0.24
C ARG A 247 -14.25 -6.46 -0.07
N VAL A 248 -14.02 -5.19 -0.38
CA VAL A 248 -15.11 -4.32 -0.85
C VAL A 248 -15.21 -4.46 -2.37
N VAL A 249 -16.24 -5.18 -2.81
CA VAL A 249 -16.63 -5.34 -4.22
C VAL A 249 -17.61 -4.23 -4.59
N ALA A 250 -17.12 -2.99 -4.54
CA ALA A 250 -17.58 -1.90 -5.38
C ALA A 250 -16.68 -0.69 -5.07
N LEU A 251 -16.07 -0.13 -6.12
CA LEU A 251 -15.78 1.29 -6.12
C LEU A 251 -17.10 1.97 -5.80
N GLU A 252 -17.26 2.54 -4.60
CA GLU A 252 -18.43 3.37 -4.33
C GLU A 252 -18.44 4.44 -5.42
N ARG A 253 -19.36 4.28 -6.40
CA ARG A 253 -19.71 5.37 -7.29
C ARG A 253 -20.18 6.47 -6.36
N VAL A 254 -19.45 7.57 -6.34
CA VAL A 254 -19.83 8.73 -5.54
C VAL A 254 -21.13 9.27 -6.15
N LYS A 255 -22.28 8.79 -5.67
CA LYS A 255 -23.60 9.34 -6.00
C LYS A 255 -23.59 10.81 -5.59
N GLY A 256 -23.87 11.71 -6.54
CA GLY A 256 -23.95 13.16 -6.29
C GLY A 256 -23.09 14.04 -7.19
N THR A 257 -22.59 13.54 -8.32
CA THR A 257 -22.00 14.42 -9.33
C THR A 257 -23.10 15.11 -10.13
N SER A 258 -23.14 16.44 -10.04
CA SER A 258 -23.84 17.35 -10.94
C SER A 258 -23.94 16.81 -12.37
N ALA A 259 -25.09 17.01 -13.03
CA ALA A 259 -25.34 16.65 -14.43
C ALA A 259 -24.35 17.28 -15.44
N SER A 260 -23.46 18.16 -14.99
CA SER A 260 -22.45 18.86 -15.79
C SER A 260 -21.08 18.18 -15.87
N ILE A 261 -20.90 16.99 -15.29
CA ILE A 261 -19.60 16.31 -15.32
C ILE A 261 -19.56 15.32 -16.48
N PRO A 262 -18.60 15.45 -17.43
CA PRO A 262 -18.52 14.55 -18.57
C PRO A 262 -18.39 13.06 -18.16
N PRO A 263 -18.99 12.11 -18.90
CA PRO A 263 -18.98 10.67 -18.56
C PRO A 263 -17.59 10.06 -18.35
N GLU A 264 -16.58 10.56 -19.06
CA GLU A 264 -15.18 10.17 -18.91
C GLU A 264 -14.59 10.56 -17.54
N VAL A 265 -15.09 11.65 -16.93
CA VAL A 265 -14.69 12.11 -15.60
C VAL A 265 -15.38 11.30 -14.48
N GLU A 266 -16.53 10.68 -14.77
CA GLU A 266 -17.22 9.79 -13.83
C GLU A 266 -16.46 8.47 -13.61
N LYS A 267 -15.82 7.92 -14.67
CA LYS A 267 -14.95 6.74 -14.59
C LYS A 267 -13.71 6.94 -13.70
N ALA A 268 -13.38 8.18 -13.35
CA ALA A 268 -12.19 8.58 -12.61
C ALA A 268 -12.44 8.79 -11.09
N ARG A 269 -13.58 8.38 -10.54
CA ARG A 269 -13.90 8.57 -9.11
C ARG A 269 -14.15 7.25 -8.39
N GLY A 270 -13.61 7.13 -7.18
CA GLY A 270 -13.83 5.94 -6.37
C GLY A 270 -13.07 5.96 -5.04
N LYS A 271 -13.60 5.22 -4.09
CA LYS A 271 -12.97 4.93 -2.80
C LYS A 271 -12.93 3.42 -2.61
N ILE A 272 -11.82 2.93 -2.08
CA ILE A 272 -11.64 1.53 -1.68
C ILE A 272 -11.28 1.56 -0.20
N ASN A 273 -12.10 0.93 0.64
CA ASN A 273 -11.86 0.72 2.07
C ASN A 273 -11.55 1.98 2.90
N THR A 274 -11.78 3.20 2.39
CA THR A 274 -11.35 4.43 3.06
C THR A 274 -12.12 4.74 4.34
N GLN A 275 -13.27 4.10 4.56
CA GLN A 275 -14.09 4.26 5.76
C GLN A 275 -13.84 3.16 6.79
N LEU A 276 -13.19 2.06 6.41
CA LEU A 276 -12.97 0.94 7.33
C LEU A 276 -11.78 1.22 8.24
N ARG A 277 -11.95 1.00 9.54
CA ARG A 277 -10.94 1.25 10.56
C ARG A 277 -10.80 0.04 11.46
N TRP A 278 -9.63 -0.05 12.08
CA TRP A 278 -9.32 -1.02 13.12
C TRP A 278 -8.39 -0.42 14.15
N SER A 279 -8.30 -1.11 15.29
CA SER A 279 -7.35 -0.83 16.36
C SER A 279 -6.34 -1.97 16.46
N GLY A 280 -5.04 -1.66 16.41
CA GLY A 280 -3.98 -2.63 16.70
C GLY A 280 -3.68 -2.74 18.19
N ASP A 281 -3.95 -1.68 18.96
CA ASP A 281 -3.61 -1.57 20.39
C ASP A 281 -4.27 -2.64 21.27
N ASP A 282 -5.44 -3.13 20.88
CA ASP A 282 -6.18 -4.17 21.60
C ASP A 282 -6.21 -5.51 20.85
N ALA A 283 -5.40 -5.68 19.80
CA ALA A 283 -5.37 -6.92 19.03
C ALA A 283 -4.82 -8.08 19.88
N VAL A 284 -5.45 -9.25 19.76
CA VAL A 284 -5.00 -10.50 20.39
C VAL A 284 -4.65 -11.48 19.29
N ASP A 285 -3.49 -12.13 19.40
CA ASP A 285 -3.04 -13.16 18.47
C ASP A 285 -2.38 -14.30 19.25
N LYS A 286 -3.19 -15.28 19.62
CA LYS A 286 -2.83 -16.46 20.42
C LYS A 286 -3.03 -17.73 19.60
N PRO A 287 -2.39 -18.85 19.97
CA PRO A 287 -2.53 -20.12 19.22
C PRO A 287 -3.99 -20.59 19.04
N ASP A 288 -4.87 -20.29 20.00
CA ASP A 288 -6.28 -20.69 20.03
C ASP A 288 -7.24 -19.65 19.41
N ARG A 289 -6.82 -18.38 19.30
CA ARG A 289 -7.69 -17.30 18.82
C ARG A 289 -6.97 -16.06 18.32
N VAL A 290 -7.66 -15.32 17.47
CA VAL A 290 -7.33 -13.95 17.11
C VAL A 290 -8.52 -13.02 17.39
N GLU A 291 -8.22 -11.82 17.87
CA GLU A 291 -9.22 -10.79 18.14
C GLU A 291 -8.78 -9.42 17.63
N LEU A 292 -9.72 -8.65 17.09
CA LEU A 292 -9.44 -7.32 16.55
C LEU A 292 -10.68 -6.43 16.63
N THR A 293 -10.51 -5.17 17.01
CA THR A 293 -11.60 -4.19 16.99
C THR A 293 -11.68 -3.50 15.62
N VAL A 294 -12.86 -3.51 14.99
CA VAL A 294 -13.11 -2.92 13.66
C VAL A 294 -14.39 -2.08 13.64
N TRP A 295 -14.43 -1.03 12.81
CA TRP A 295 -15.61 -0.15 12.65
C TRP A 295 -15.59 0.65 11.34
N VAL A 296 -16.70 1.34 11.07
CA VAL A 296 -16.84 2.28 9.96
C VAL A 296 -16.64 3.72 10.47
N GLN A 297 -15.64 4.44 9.96
CA GLN A 297 -15.54 5.88 10.10
C GLN A 297 -16.53 6.56 9.14
N GLY A 298 -17.52 7.27 9.70
CA GLY A 298 -18.54 7.96 8.93
C GLY A 298 -19.58 8.65 9.81
N ARG A 299 -20.72 9.00 9.22
CA ARG A 299 -21.85 9.56 9.97
C ARG A 299 -22.39 8.53 10.97
N ARG A 300 -23.03 9.02 12.05
CA ARG A 300 -23.75 8.15 12.99
C ARG A 300 -24.71 7.23 12.23
N GLY A 301 -24.64 5.93 12.51
CA GLY A 301 -25.45 4.92 11.83
C GLY A 301 -24.88 4.38 10.53
N ALA A 302 -23.70 4.82 10.08
CA ALA A 302 -23.01 4.21 8.93
C ALA A 302 -22.76 2.72 9.19
N LYS A 303 -23.01 1.90 8.15
CA LYS A 303 -22.83 0.45 8.17
C LYS A 303 -22.32 -0.01 6.81
N VAL A 304 -21.51 -1.06 6.80
CA VAL A 304 -21.05 -1.73 5.59
C VAL A 304 -21.00 -3.23 5.82
N THR A 305 -21.35 -4.01 4.80
CA THR A 305 -21.20 -5.46 4.79
C THR A 305 -20.02 -5.82 3.90
N THR A 306 -19.03 -6.54 4.42
CA THR A 306 -17.84 -6.94 3.65
C THR A 306 -17.20 -8.19 4.25
N ASP A 307 -16.41 -8.90 3.46
CA ASP A 307 -15.55 -9.95 4.02
C ASP A 307 -14.34 -9.31 4.70
N ILE A 308 -13.98 -9.84 5.87
CA ILE A 308 -12.75 -9.48 6.58
C ILE A 308 -11.75 -10.62 6.42
N ILE A 309 -10.61 -10.30 5.83
CA ILE A 309 -9.49 -11.22 5.68
C ILE A 309 -8.42 -10.87 6.72
N LEU A 310 -8.08 -11.81 7.60
CA LEU A 310 -7.07 -11.59 8.64
C LEU A 310 -5.68 -11.90 8.09
N ARG A 311 -4.80 -10.91 8.13
CA ARG A 311 -3.42 -10.96 7.64
C ARG A 311 -2.42 -10.77 8.80
N ARG A 312 -1.16 -11.16 8.59
CA ARG A 312 -0.06 -10.99 9.55
C ARG A 312 -0.27 -11.67 10.90
N LEU A 313 -0.82 -12.87 10.87
CA LEU A 313 -0.99 -13.69 12.07
C LEU A 313 0.33 -14.37 12.44
N ALA A 314 0.81 -14.06 13.63
CA ALA A 314 1.99 -14.65 14.24
C ALA A 314 1.67 -15.99 14.90
N SER A 315 0.64 -16.04 15.76
CA SER A 315 0.36 -17.19 16.62
C SER A 315 -0.83 -18.01 16.16
N PHE A 316 -1.94 -17.36 15.80
CA PHE A 316 -3.16 -18.02 15.37
C PHE A 316 -3.01 -18.53 13.93
N ARG A 317 -2.60 -19.79 13.79
CA ARG A 317 -2.30 -20.44 12.50
C ARG A 317 -3.06 -21.76 12.35
N PRO A 318 -4.40 -21.74 12.31
CA PRO A 318 -5.17 -22.95 12.09
C PRO A 318 -4.83 -23.57 10.71
N ALA A 319 -4.85 -24.90 10.64
CA ALA A 319 -4.50 -25.61 9.41
C ALA A 319 -5.48 -25.32 8.28
N ALA A 320 -5.00 -25.27 7.03
CA ALA A 320 -5.88 -25.12 5.87
C ALA A 320 -6.95 -26.23 5.85
N GLY A 321 -8.20 -25.86 5.58
CA GLY A 321 -9.36 -26.76 5.62
C GLY A 321 -9.99 -26.95 7.00
N SER A 322 -9.32 -26.57 8.10
CA SER A 322 -9.91 -26.67 9.43
C SER A 322 -11.07 -25.70 9.60
N ALA A 323 -12.00 -26.04 10.49
CA ALA A 323 -13.11 -25.16 10.84
C ALA A 323 -12.68 -24.19 11.95
N CYS A 324 -13.16 -22.96 11.86
CA CYS A 324 -13.06 -21.96 12.92
C CYS A 324 -14.45 -21.38 13.17
N ARG A 325 -14.68 -20.91 14.40
CA ARG A 325 -15.86 -20.10 14.74
C ARG A 325 -15.47 -18.62 14.76
N TRP A 326 -16.40 -17.75 14.40
CA TRP A 326 -16.21 -16.32 14.52
C TRP A 326 -17.42 -15.64 15.18
N GLU A 327 -17.14 -14.53 15.86
CA GLU A 327 -18.14 -13.61 16.41
C GLU A 327 -17.72 -12.17 16.15
N TYR A 328 -18.69 -11.29 15.89
CA TYR A 328 -18.47 -9.87 15.81
C TYR A 328 -19.62 -9.08 16.43
N GLY A 329 -19.31 -8.06 17.21
CA GLY A 329 -20.33 -7.14 17.73
C GLY A 329 -19.77 -6.17 18.77
N PRO A 330 -20.58 -5.21 19.22
CA PRO A 330 -20.23 -4.37 20.37
C PRO A 330 -20.08 -5.24 21.63
N LYS A 331 -19.38 -4.71 22.65
CA LYS A 331 -19.16 -5.40 23.93
C LYS A 331 -20.49 -5.84 24.58
N ASP A 332 -21.46 -4.92 24.62
CA ASP A 332 -22.73 -5.09 25.35
C ASP A 332 -23.95 -5.10 24.41
N GLY A 333 -23.88 -5.79 23.27
CA GLY A 333 -25.00 -5.83 22.33
C GLY A 333 -25.06 -7.09 21.47
N GLN A 334 -26.03 -7.11 20.55
CA GLN A 334 -26.25 -8.26 19.68
C GLN A 334 -25.01 -8.53 18.82
N LYS A 335 -24.49 -9.76 18.93
CA LYS A 335 -23.39 -10.26 18.12
C LYS A 335 -23.92 -11.00 16.90
N GLN A 336 -23.20 -10.84 15.80
CA GLN A 336 -23.26 -11.73 14.65
C GLN A 336 -22.19 -12.81 14.84
N SER A 337 -22.47 -14.03 14.39
CA SER A 337 -21.54 -15.15 14.53
C SER A 337 -21.73 -16.12 13.39
N GLY A 338 -20.75 -16.98 13.20
CA GLY A 338 -20.80 -18.04 12.20
C GLY A 338 -19.58 -18.92 12.23
N GLU A 339 -19.44 -19.71 11.18
CA GLU A 339 -18.30 -20.59 10.98
C GLU A 339 -17.59 -20.21 9.68
N LEU A 340 -16.31 -20.52 9.62
CA LEU A 340 -15.50 -20.42 8.41
C LEU A 340 -14.60 -21.64 8.29
N LYS A 341 -14.21 -21.95 7.05
CA LYS A 341 -13.12 -22.88 6.78
C LYS A 341 -11.88 -22.10 6.41
N VAL A 342 -10.73 -22.49 6.96
CA VAL A 342 -9.45 -21.88 6.62
C VAL A 342 -9.16 -22.17 5.14
N ALA A 343 -8.96 -21.12 4.35
CA ALA A 343 -8.69 -21.26 2.92
C ALA A 343 -7.25 -21.81 2.67
N PRO A 344 -6.96 -22.28 1.45
CA PRO A 344 -5.60 -22.64 1.06
C PRO A 344 -4.59 -21.53 1.39
N GLY A 345 -3.41 -21.91 1.87
CA GLY A 345 -2.39 -20.97 2.34
C GLY A 345 -2.65 -20.39 3.74
N GLY A 346 -3.60 -20.95 4.51
CA GLY A 346 -3.86 -20.54 5.89
C GLY A 346 -4.71 -19.28 6.02
N LEU A 347 -5.42 -18.89 4.96
CA LEU A 347 -6.14 -17.62 4.91
C LEU A 347 -7.47 -17.69 5.68
N LEU A 348 -7.67 -16.79 6.63
CA LEU A 348 -8.93 -16.64 7.36
C LEU A 348 -9.78 -15.56 6.70
N VAL A 349 -10.90 -15.97 6.12
CA VAL A 349 -11.89 -15.09 5.51
C VAL A 349 -13.18 -15.18 6.30
N VAL A 350 -13.51 -14.11 7.03
CA VAL A 350 -14.78 -13.98 7.76
C VAL A 350 -15.80 -13.37 6.79
N PRO A 351 -16.82 -14.13 6.34
CA PRO A 351 -17.69 -13.69 5.26
C PRO A 351 -18.75 -12.71 5.74
N ALA A 352 -19.06 -11.71 4.90
CA ALA A 352 -20.25 -10.86 5.02
C ALA A 352 -20.49 -10.22 6.41
N VAL A 353 -19.43 -9.75 7.07
CA VAL A 353 -19.52 -9.07 8.37
C VAL A 353 -20.19 -7.72 8.21
N ARG A 354 -21.27 -7.47 8.96
CA ARG A 354 -21.96 -6.17 9.01
C ARG A 354 -21.28 -5.24 10.00
N ILE A 355 -20.32 -4.45 9.55
CA ILE A 355 -19.54 -3.52 10.37
C ILE A 355 -20.33 -2.22 10.55
N ALA A 356 -20.37 -1.70 11.78
CA ALA A 356 -21.11 -0.49 12.14
C ALA A 356 -20.17 0.67 12.49
N ALA A 357 -20.72 1.88 12.64
CA ALA A 357 -19.95 3.05 13.08
C ALA A 357 -19.41 2.94 14.51
N SER A 358 -20.11 2.22 15.39
CA SER A 358 -19.62 1.90 16.74
C SER A 358 -18.56 0.79 16.66
N PRO A 359 -17.44 0.90 17.41
CA PRO A 359 -16.45 -0.17 17.54
C PRO A 359 -17.07 -1.52 17.88
N GLY A 360 -16.79 -2.52 17.05
CA GLY A 360 -17.15 -3.91 17.29
C GLY A 360 -15.91 -4.79 17.39
N ARG A 361 -15.95 -5.78 18.28
CA ARG A 361 -14.87 -6.76 18.47
C ARG A 361 -15.12 -7.96 17.58
N LEU A 362 -14.22 -8.21 16.63
CA LEU A 362 -14.15 -9.47 15.88
C LEU A 362 -13.31 -10.47 16.68
N VAL A 363 -13.81 -11.68 16.86
CA VAL A 363 -13.13 -12.81 17.50
C VAL A 363 -13.21 -13.99 16.55
N VAL A 364 -12.07 -14.66 16.29
CA VAL A 364 -12.02 -15.92 15.55
C VAL A 364 -11.28 -16.95 16.41
N THR A 365 -11.90 -18.11 16.64
CA THR A 365 -11.35 -19.19 17.46
C THR A 365 -11.26 -20.48 16.66
N ALA A 366 -10.21 -21.27 16.90
CA ALA A 366 -10.15 -22.64 16.39
C ALA A 366 -11.26 -23.48 17.03
N LYS A 367 -11.77 -24.45 16.27
CA LYS A 367 -12.72 -25.45 16.78
C LYS A 367 -12.03 -26.69 17.30
#